data_AF-A0A4V5NIP4-F1
#
_entry.id   AF-A0A4V5NIP4-F1
#
_cell.length_a   1.000
_cell.length_b   1.000
_cell.length_c   1.000
_cell.angle_alpha   90.00
_cell.angle_beta   90.00
_cell.angle_gamma   90.00
#
_symmetry.space_group_name_H-M   'P 1'
#
loop_
_entity.id
_entity.type
_entity.pdbx_description
1 polymer ?
#
loop_
_entity_poly.entity_id
_entity_poly.type
_entity_poly.pdbx_seq_one_letter_code
_entity_poly.pdbx_strand_id
1 'polypeptide(L)'
;MTSPCIAFVQTDQTCSNVHQSLLTYRRGVATVNMDLQDVQSTFLRLLDESATQFQRLPGSAILLRYIKSSYQNDPVRSAVELFLFLFAVRYLLAPTYSTQKTHVPLTENEIDELVEDWTPEPLVAPQTVFEEAENEKRPVIVGPTGPKSKLSNGRTVTNLASYNFYNFVGNEALKEKAIQTLRTYGVGPCGPPGFYGTQDVHMKTEADIASHLGTAACIVYAQSFSTISSVIPAFSKRGDIIVADKAVNYAVRKGLQISRSTVRWYEHNDMEDLRRVLEKVTKEQAKKPLTRRFIVTEGLFENVGDMPDLPRVVELKYRYKFRLILDETWSYGVLGRTGRGLTEHQHVDAREVDMIIGSLAGPLCAGGGFCGGSEEVVEHQRISAASYTFSAALPAMLATTASETCRILQENPEIITQLRENIKTIRAQLDPRSDWVVCSSSVENPIMLLVLKPDVVESKRLSVGDQEQTLQDCVDECLANGVLVTRLKSMPPALGAAPRDRGWQPQPALKVCVTTGLSKKEIEKAGVVIRHAITKVMTRRK
;
A
#
# COMPACT_ATOMS: atom_id res chain seq x y z
N MET A 1 28.02 -12.36 -10.84
CA MET A 1 27.72 -13.80 -10.67
C MET A 1 27.42 -14.03 -9.20
N THR A 2 26.39 -14.85 -8.95
CA THR A 2 25.86 -15.40 -7.68
C THR A 2 24.70 -14.63 -7.02
N SER A 3 23.49 -15.07 -7.39
CA SER A 3 22.24 -14.93 -6.65
C SER A 3 22.32 -15.62 -5.29
N PRO A 4 21.66 -15.11 -4.22
CA PRO A 4 21.46 -15.89 -3.02
C PRO A 4 20.24 -16.81 -3.19
N CYS A 5 20.51 -18.12 -3.23
CA CYS A 5 19.50 -19.16 -3.04
C CYS A 5 18.88 -19.03 -1.64
N ILE A 6 17.54 -19.01 -1.61
CA ILE A 6 16.76 -19.21 -0.39
C ILE A 6 16.90 -20.68 -0.01
N ALA A 7 17.54 -20.94 1.13
CA ALA A 7 17.64 -22.25 1.73
C ALA A 7 16.27 -22.68 2.26
N PHE A 8 15.71 -23.74 1.67
CA PHE A 8 14.66 -24.53 2.31
C PHE A 8 15.30 -25.33 3.45
N VAL A 9 14.82 -25.12 4.67
CA VAL A 9 15.15 -25.94 5.83
C VAL A 9 14.54 -27.32 5.60
N GLN A 10 15.42 -28.28 5.36
CA GLN A 10 15.14 -29.69 5.22
C GLN A 10 15.07 -30.29 6.62
N THR A 11 13.87 -30.56 7.13
CA THR A 11 13.68 -31.39 8.33
C THR A 11 13.74 -32.85 7.91
N ASP A 12 14.94 -33.43 8.01
CA ASP A 12 15.14 -34.87 8.06
C ASP A 12 14.88 -35.38 9.48
N GLN A 13 13.92 -36.31 9.61
CA GLN A 13 13.90 -37.46 10.51
C GLN A 13 12.46 -37.84 10.85
N THR A 14 11.92 -38.83 10.15
CA THR A 14 11.23 -40.03 10.70
C THR A 14 10.39 -40.69 9.62
N CYS A 15 11.00 -41.56 8.81
CA CYS A 15 10.26 -42.65 8.15
C CYS A 15 11.24 -43.72 7.66
N SER A 16 11.97 -44.33 8.60
CA SER A 16 12.52 -45.66 8.39
C SER A 16 11.41 -46.68 8.70
N ASN A 17 11.33 -47.71 7.86
CA ASN A 17 10.40 -48.86 7.90
C ASN A 17 9.06 -48.61 7.20
N VAL A 18 8.99 -48.90 5.90
CA VAL A 18 8.23 -50.04 5.29
C VAL A 18 8.52 -50.00 3.78
N HIS A 19 9.70 -50.46 3.37
CA HIS A 19 9.98 -50.73 1.95
C HIS A 19 10.84 -51.99 1.81
N GLN A 20 10.32 -53.10 2.34
CA GLN A 20 10.90 -54.41 2.13
C GLN A 20 9.84 -55.50 2.30
N SER A 21 8.94 -55.61 1.32
CA SER A 21 8.16 -56.81 0.99
C SER A 21 7.32 -56.52 -0.25
N LEU A 22 7.21 -57.48 -1.17
CA LEU A 22 6.45 -57.46 -2.43
C LEU A 22 7.21 -57.09 -3.71
N LEU A 23 8.41 -57.66 -3.87
CA LEU A 23 8.94 -58.06 -5.17
C LEU A 23 9.01 -59.59 -5.24
N THR A 24 7.86 -60.27 -5.32
CA THR A 24 7.76 -61.65 -5.85
C THR A 24 6.29 -62.05 -5.99
N TYR A 25 5.68 -61.82 -7.15
CA TYR A 25 4.68 -62.76 -7.70
C TYR A 25 4.46 -62.52 -9.19
N ARG A 26 5.35 -63.09 -10.01
CA ARG A 26 5.08 -63.36 -11.42
C ARG A 26 4.43 -64.75 -11.47
N ARG A 27 3.11 -64.86 -11.65
CA ARG A 27 2.47 -66.11 -12.08
C ARG A 27 1.25 -65.84 -12.94
N GLY A 28 1.32 -66.38 -14.16
CA GLY A 28 0.26 -67.06 -14.90
C GLY A 28 -1.11 -66.39 -14.98
N VAL A 29 -1.40 -65.83 -16.16
CA VAL A 29 -2.78 -65.68 -16.63
C VAL A 29 -3.34 -67.08 -16.85
N ALA A 30 -4.30 -67.49 -16.02
CA ALA A 30 -5.18 -68.61 -16.28
C ALA A 30 -6.61 -68.09 -16.32
N THR A 31 -7.24 -68.20 -17.49
CA THR A 31 -8.67 -67.97 -17.68
C THR A 31 -9.46 -69.03 -16.91
N VAL A 32 -10.17 -68.61 -15.85
CA VAL A 32 -11.10 -69.46 -15.10
C VAL A 32 -12.52 -69.07 -15.51
N ASN A 33 -13.27 -70.03 -16.09
CA ASN A 33 -14.71 -69.90 -16.26
C ASN A 33 -15.36 -69.98 -14.87
N MET A 34 -15.96 -68.88 -14.42
CA MET A 34 -16.56 -68.76 -13.09
C MET A 34 -18.04 -69.16 -13.16
N ASP A 35 -18.44 -70.16 -12.37
CA ASP A 35 -19.80 -70.71 -12.36
C ASP A 35 -20.74 -69.86 -11.48
N LEU A 36 -22.05 -69.85 -11.79
CA LEU A 36 -23.03 -68.92 -11.20
C LEU A 36 -23.16 -69.08 -9.66
N GLN A 37 -22.89 -70.29 -9.15
CA GLN A 37 -22.91 -70.60 -7.72
C GLN A 37 -21.69 -70.05 -6.97
N ASP A 38 -20.53 -69.95 -7.63
CA ASP A 38 -19.32 -69.36 -7.06
C ASP A 38 -19.44 -67.83 -6.98
N VAL A 39 -20.16 -67.21 -7.92
CA VAL A 39 -20.48 -65.78 -7.84
C VAL A 39 -21.39 -65.49 -6.64
N GLN A 40 -22.41 -66.32 -6.40
CA GLN A 40 -23.32 -66.16 -5.26
C GLN A 40 -22.62 -66.38 -3.92
N SER A 41 -21.78 -67.41 -3.81
CA SER A 41 -21.06 -67.70 -2.57
C SER A 41 -20.02 -66.61 -2.26
N THR A 42 -19.33 -66.11 -3.28
CA THR A 42 -18.38 -65.00 -3.14
C THR A 42 -19.09 -63.70 -2.76
N PHE A 43 -20.27 -63.43 -3.34
CA PHE A 43 -21.08 -62.26 -3.01
C PHE A 43 -21.61 -62.28 -1.57
N LEU A 44 -22.09 -63.43 -1.10
CA LEU A 44 -22.54 -63.60 0.29
C LEU A 44 -21.38 -63.44 1.28
N ARG A 45 -20.19 -63.93 0.93
CA ARG A 45 -18.98 -63.76 1.75
C ARG A 45 -18.55 -62.31 1.82
N LEU A 46 -18.61 -61.59 0.69
CA LEU A 46 -18.35 -60.15 0.61
C LEU A 46 -19.36 -59.34 1.43
N LEU A 47 -20.63 -59.72 1.43
CA LEU A 47 -21.66 -59.06 2.24
C LEU A 47 -21.40 -59.25 3.73
N ASP A 48 -21.02 -60.45 4.16
CA ASP A 48 -20.75 -60.75 5.57
C ASP A 48 -19.46 -60.08 6.07
N GLU A 49 -18.41 -60.05 5.23
CA GLU A 49 -17.18 -59.28 5.50
C GLU A 49 -17.44 -57.77 5.55
N SER A 50 -18.30 -57.25 4.68
CA SER A 50 -18.68 -55.83 4.68
C SER A 50 -19.52 -55.48 5.92
N ALA A 51 -20.45 -56.35 6.32
CA ALA A 51 -21.27 -56.16 7.52
C ALA A 51 -20.43 -56.18 8.80
N THR A 52 -19.47 -57.10 8.90
CA THR A 52 -18.56 -57.18 10.05
C THR A 52 -17.56 -56.02 10.09
N GLN A 53 -17.06 -55.54 8.94
CA GLN A 53 -16.25 -54.32 8.89
C GLN A 53 -17.05 -53.07 9.28
N PHE A 54 -18.29 -52.97 8.83
CA PHE A 54 -19.16 -51.85 9.16
C PHE A 54 -19.45 -51.76 10.66
N GLN A 55 -19.65 -52.90 11.34
CA GLN A 55 -19.83 -52.95 12.79
C GLN A 55 -18.58 -52.53 13.59
N ARG A 56 -17.38 -52.63 13.01
CA ARG A 56 -16.12 -52.18 13.63
C ARG A 56 -15.89 -50.67 13.56
N LEU A 57 -16.66 -49.94 12.75
CA LEU A 57 -16.55 -48.49 12.67
C LEU A 57 -17.14 -47.83 13.94
N PRO A 58 -16.40 -46.98 14.66
CA PRO A 58 -16.91 -46.29 15.83
C PRO A 58 -18.10 -45.40 15.43
N GLY A 59 -19.26 -45.64 16.04
CA GLY A 59 -20.54 -44.95 15.74
C GLY A 59 -21.54 -45.76 14.89
N SER A 60 -21.15 -46.93 14.37
CA SER A 60 -22.02 -47.81 13.57
C SER A 60 -23.30 -48.27 14.32
N ALA A 61 -23.19 -48.52 15.63
CA ALA A 61 -24.32 -48.89 16.48
C ALA A 61 -25.35 -47.75 16.66
N ILE A 62 -24.90 -46.49 16.64
CA ILE A 62 -25.77 -45.31 16.70
C ILE A 62 -26.50 -45.14 15.36
N LEU A 63 -25.79 -45.32 14.25
CA LEU A 63 -26.37 -45.28 12.91
C LEU A 63 -27.43 -46.37 12.71
N LEU A 64 -27.14 -47.61 13.15
CA LEU A 64 -28.10 -48.72 13.09
C LEU A 64 -29.34 -48.48 13.95
N ARG A 65 -29.17 -47.92 15.17
CA ARG A 65 -30.32 -47.49 16.00
C ARG A 65 -31.11 -46.37 15.36
N TYR A 66 -30.45 -45.41 14.73
CA TYR A 66 -31.10 -44.32 14.02
C TYR A 66 -31.91 -44.83 12.83
N ILE A 67 -31.34 -45.71 11.98
CA ILE A 67 -32.04 -46.35 10.86
C ILE A 67 -33.24 -47.16 11.35
N LYS A 68 -33.06 -47.96 12.42
CA LYS A 68 -34.14 -48.74 13.03
C LYS A 68 -35.22 -47.85 13.67
N SER A 69 -34.85 -46.68 14.18
CA SER A 69 -35.77 -45.69 14.76
C SER A 69 -36.48 -44.84 13.70
N SER A 70 -35.86 -44.62 12.54
CA SER A 70 -36.46 -43.92 11.39
C SER A 70 -37.49 -44.81 10.67
N TYR A 71 -37.26 -46.13 10.63
CA TYR A 71 -38.12 -47.13 10.00
C TYR A 71 -39.39 -47.49 10.82
N GLN A 72 -39.96 -46.56 11.59
CA GLN A 72 -41.23 -46.78 12.32
C GLN A 72 -42.45 -46.82 11.37
N ASN A 73 -42.50 -47.83 10.50
CA ASN A 73 -43.62 -48.14 9.60
C ASN A 73 -44.07 -47.03 8.64
N ASP A 74 -43.25 -46.00 8.41
CA ASP A 74 -43.48 -44.95 7.40
C ASP A 74 -42.42 -45.05 6.29
N PRO A 75 -42.67 -45.84 5.23
CA PRO A 75 -41.71 -46.03 4.15
C PRO A 75 -41.43 -44.74 3.37
N VAL A 76 -42.34 -43.77 3.40
CA VAL A 76 -42.18 -42.49 2.68
C VAL A 76 -41.16 -41.62 3.39
N ARG A 77 -41.21 -41.55 4.73
CA ARG A 77 -40.24 -40.79 5.52
C ARG A 77 -38.82 -41.32 5.36
N SER A 78 -38.62 -42.63 5.45
CA SER A 78 -37.30 -43.24 5.27
C SER A 78 -36.76 -43.05 3.85
N ALA A 79 -37.61 -43.07 2.83
CA ALA A 79 -37.21 -42.77 1.46
C ALA A 79 -36.77 -41.30 1.28
N VAL A 80 -37.49 -40.36 1.90
CA VAL A 80 -37.13 -38.92 1.88
C VAL A 80 -35.83 -38.66 2.64
N GLU A 81 -35.63 -39.27 3.80
CA GLU A 81 -34.38 -39.12 4.56
C GLU A 81 -33.18 -39.72 3.83
N LEU A 82 -33.34 -40.89 3.19
CA LEU A 82 -32.30 -41.49 2.36
C LEU A 82 -31.99 -40.60 1.15
N PHE A 83 -33.01 -40.03 0.50
CA PHE A 83 -32.83 -39.09 -0.60
C PHE A 83 -32.08 -37.83 -0.16
N LEU A 84 -32.46 -37.24 0.99
CA LEU A 84 -31.79 -36.06 1.54
C LEU A 84 -30.36 -36.35 1.96
N PHE A 85 -30.08 -37.54 2.51
CA PHE A 85 -28.73 -37.98 2.83
C PHE A 85 -27.88 -38.15 1.57
N LEU A 86 -28.37 -38.86 0.56
CA LEU A 86 -27.68 -39.03 -0.72
C LEU A 86 -27.48 -37.68 -1.43
N PHE A 87 -28.45 -36.78 -1.35
CA PHE A 87 -28.35 -35.42 -1.86
C PHE A 87 -27.28 -34.61 -1.12
N ALA A 88 -27.23 -34.66 0.21
CA ALA A 88 -26.22 -33.98 1.02
C ALA A 88 -24.81 -34.51 0.76
N VAL A 89 -24.65 -35.84 0.66
CA VAL A 89 -23.38 -36.47 0.29
C VAL A 89 -22.96 -36.03 -1.11
N ARG A 90 -23.87 -36.07 -2.09
CA ARG A 90 -23.59 -35.58 -3.45
C ARG A 90 -23.25 -34.09 -3.46
N TYR A 91 -23.93 -33.27 -2.68
CA TYR A 91 -23.71 -31.82 -2.61
C TYR A 91 -22.36 -31.48 -1.95
N LEU A 92 -21.97 -32.19 -0.87
CA LEU A 92 -20.70 -31.99 -0.18
C LEU A 92 -19.49 -32.52 -0.97
N LEU A 93 -19.68 -33.59 -1.75
CA LEU A 93 -18.65 -34.16 -2.60
C LEU A 93 -18.64 -33.57 -4.01
N ALA A 94 -19.67 -32.78 -4.37
CA ALA A 94 -19.69 -32.09 -5.65
C ALA A 94 -18.60 -31.00 -5.64
N PRO A 95 -17.77 -30.93 -6.69
CA PRO A 95 -16.78 -29.87 -6.82
C PRO A 95 -17.51 -28.52 -6.85
N THR A 96 -17.09 -27.60 -5.99
CA THR A 96 -17.71 -26.27 -5.81
C THR A 96 -17.49 -25.31 -6.98
N TYR A 97 -16.80 -25.76 -8.04
CA TYR A 97 -16.56 -25.00 -9.27
C TYR A 97 -16.66 -25.91 -10.49
N SER A 98 -17.22 -25.38 -11.58
CA SER A 98 -17.13 -26.01 -12.90
C SER A 98 -15.68 -25.99 -13.37
N THR A 99 -15.07 -27.16 -13.50
CA THR A 99 -13.76 -27.38 -14.14
C THR A 99 -13.91 -27.85 -15.59
N GLN A 100 -15.09 -27.73 -16.20
CA GLN A 100 -15.20 -27.92 -17.64
C GLN A 100 -14.65 -26.68 -18.36
N LYS A 101 -13.32 -26.54 -18.33
CA LYS A 101 -12.63 -26.12 -19.54
C LYS A 101 -12.66 -27.33 -20.46
N THR A 102 -13.02 -27.13 -21.72
CA THR A 102 -12.89 -28.12 -22.78
C THR A 102 -11.42 -28.51 -22.89
N HIS A 103 -10.97 -29.43 -22.04
CA HIS A 103 -9.59 -29.90 -22.01
C HIS A 103 -9.50 -31.01 -23.03
N VAL A 104 -8.97 -30.69 -24.19
CA VAL A 104 -8.43 -31.73 -25.06
C VAL A 104 -7.24 -32.33 -24.27
N PRO A 105 -7.24 -33.64 -23.96
CA PRO A 105 -6.09 -34.26 -23.31
C PRO A 105 -4.93 -34.25 -24.31
N LEU A 106 -3.90 -33.46 -24.00
CA LEU A 106 -2.66 -33.42 -24.76
C LEU A 106 -1.88 -34.72 -24.49
N THR A 107 -1.27 -35.27 -25.53
CA THR A 107 -0.30 -36.36 -25.43
C THR A 107 1.00 -35.86 -24.78
N GLU A 108 1.81 -36.76 -24.21
CA GLU A 108 3.10 -36.39 -23.60
C GLU A 108 4.00 -35.64 -24.58
N ASN A 109 4.02 -36.06 -25.85
CA ASN A 109 4.76 -35.38 -26.91
C ASN A 109 4.24 -33.96 -27.18
N GLU A 110 2.92 -33.74 -27.19
CA GLU A 110 2.35 -32.40 -27.37
C GLU A 110 2.65 -31.50 -26.15
N ILE A 111 2.74 -32.06 -24.95
CA ILE A 111 3.16 -31.32 -23.75
C ILE A 111 4.63 -30.93 -23.88
N ASP A 112 5.50 -31.85 -24.29
CA ASP A 112 6.93 -31.59 -24.47
C ASP A 112 7.16 -30.55 -25.57
N GLU A 113 6.47 -30.65 -26.72
CA GLU A 113 6.52 -29.63 -27.78
C GLU A 113 6.05 -28.26 -27.29
N LEU A 114 4.95 -28.20 -26.53
CA LEU A 114 4.46 -26.94 -25.96
C LEU A 114 5.41 -26.35 -24.92
N VAL A 115 6.13 -27.18 -24.15
CA VAL A 115 7.12 -26.73 -23.18
C VAL A 115 8.38 -26.24 -23.89
N GLU A 116 8.82 -26.91 -24.96
CA GLU A 116 9.95 -26.49 -25.80
C GLU A 116 9.65 -25.18 -26.54
N ASP A 117 8.44 -25.00 -27.05
CA ASP A 117 7.98 -23.79 -27.74
C ASP A 117 7.59 -22.65 -26.79
N TRP A 118 7.45 -22.93 -25.48
CA TRP A 118 7.05 -21.91 -24.52
C TRP A 118 8.19 -20.96 -24.19
N THR A 119 8.09 -19.74 -24.70
CA THR A 119 8.91 -18.62 -24.26
C THR A 119 8.19 -17.87 -23.13
N PRO A 120 8.76 -17.80 -21.91
CA PRO A 120 8.17 -16.98 -20.85
C PRO A 120 8.05 -15.53 -21.32
N GLU A 121 6.87 -14.93 -21.13
CA GLU A 121 6.75 -13.49 -21.26
C GLU A 121 7.74 -12.82 -20.29
N PRO A 122 8.50 -11.80 -20.75
CA PRO A 122 9.37 -11.04 -19.86
C PRO A 122 8.59 -10.53 -18.65
N LEU A 123 9.17 -10.67 -17.46
CA LEU A 123 8.56 -10.20 -16.20
C LEU A 123 8.28 -8.68 -16.21
N VAL A 124 8.97 -7.95 -17.08
CA VAL A 124 8.86 -6.51 -17.26
C VAL A 124 8.89 -6.21 -18.75
N ALA A 125 8.06 -5.27 -19.20
CA ALA A 125 8.13 -4.75 -20.56
C ALA A 125 9.52 -4.15 -20.85
N PRO A 126 10.00 -4.18 -22.10
CA PRO A 126 11.23 -3.49 -22.47
C PRO A 126 11.09 -1.99 -22.18
N GLN A 127 12.20 -1.37 -21.78
CA GLN A 127 12.23 0.07 -21.53
C GLN A 127 11.99 0.82 -22.83
N THR A 128 11.25 1.92 -22.75
CA THR A 128 11.17 2.86 -23.86
C THR A 128 12.46 3.65 -23.99
N VAL A 129 12.79 4.14 -25.19
CA VAL A 129 13.95 5.01 -25.42
C VAL A 129 13.96 6.23 -24.48
N PHE A 130 12.77 6.73 -24.14
CA PHE A 130 12.61 7.82 -23.17
C PHE A 130 13.01 7.40 -21.75
N GLU A 131 12.59 6.22 -21.29
CA GLU A 131 12.93 5.69 -19.97
C GLU A 131 14.42 5.34 -19.86
N GLU A 132 15.02 4.80 -20.92
CA GLU A 132 16.46 4.55 -20.98
C GLU A 132 17.24 5.86 -20.83
N ALA A 133 16.91 6.87 -21.64
CA ALA A 133 17.54 8.19 -21.56
C ALA A 133 17.34 8.87 -20.19
N GLU A 134 16.16 8.72 -19.57
CA GLU A 134 15.90 9.23 -18.23
C GLU A 134 16.76 8.50 -17.17
N ASN A 135 16.88 7.18 -17.26
CA ASN A 135 17.66 6.37 -16.35
C ASN A 135 19.16 6.67 -16.44
N GLU A 136 19.68 6.84 -17.66
CA GLU A 136 21.08 7.23 -17.89
C GLU A 136 21.42 8.61 -17.32
N LYS A 137 20.48 9.56 -17.42
CA LYS A 137 20.65 10.94 -16.93
C LYS A 137 20.38 11.10 -15.44
N ARG A 138 20.03 10.04 -14.71
CA ARG A 138 19.64 10.13 -13.30
C ARG A 138 20.79 10.72 -12.45
N PRO A 139 20.58 11.88 -11.80
CA PRO A 139 21.65 12.50 -11.02
C PRO A 139 21.94 11.70 -9.76
N VAL A 140 23.22 11.46 -9.50
CA VAL A 140 23.71 10.83 -8.25
C VAL A 140 24.30 11.91 -7.36
N ILE A 141 23.77 12.05 -6.14
CA ILE A 141 24.30 12.97 -5.13
C ILE A 141 25.51 12.34 -4.45
N VAL A 142 26.61 13.09 -4.34
CA VAL A 142 27.84 12.69 -3.65
C VAL A 142 27.92 13.48 -2.33
N GLY A 143 27.81 12.77 -1.20
CA GLY A 143 27.78 13.35 0.13
C GLY A 143 26.36 13.57 0.68
N PRO A 144 26.17 14.44 1.68
CA PRO A 144 24.86 14.65 2.29
C PRO A 144 23.88 15.31 1.30
N THR A 145 22.62 14.91 1.37
CA THR A 145 21.54 15.60 0.67
C THR A 145 21.18 16.87 1.45
N GLY A 146 21.16 18.01 0.76
CA GLY A 146 20.89 19.30 1.39
C GLY A 146 20.56 20.37 0.36
N PRO A 147 20.28 21.61 0.78
CA PRO A 147 19.88 22.73 -0.08
C PRO A 147 20.88 23.02 -1.22
N LYS A 148 22.16 22.72 -0.98
CA LYS A 148 23.21 22.67 -2.01
C LYS A 148 23.74 21.24 -2.06
N SER A 149 23.54 20.55 -3.18
CA SER A 149 23.98 19.17 -3.36
C SER A 149 25.07 19.08 -4.41
N LYS A 150 26.13 18.31 -4.12
CA LYS A 150 27.17 17.97 -5.10
C LYS A 150 26.74 16.73 -5.88
N LEU A 151 26.82 16.80 -7.20
CA LEU A 151 26.52 15.69 -8.10
C LEU A 151 27.78 14.92 -8.47
N SER A 152 27.62 13.68 -8.94
CA SER A 152 28.72 12.81 -9.41
C SER A 152 29.54 13.42 -10.54
N ASN A 153 28.96 14.29 -11.35
CA ASN A 153 29.65 15.06 -12.40
C ASN A 153 30.48 16.25 -11.85
N GLY A 154 30.60 16.39 -10.53
CA GLY A 154 31.38 17.44 -9.87
C GLY A 154 30.66 18.77 -9.67
N ARG A 155 29.48 18.97 -10.27
CA ARG A 155 28.72 20.24 -10.15
C ARG A 155 27.98 20.31 -8.81
N THR A 156 27.96 21.49 -8.21
CA THR A 156 27.08 21.80 -7.07
C THR A 156 25.84 22.53 -7.57
N VAL A 157 24.67 22.03 -7.17
CA VAL A 157 23.37 22.54 -7.61
C VAL A 157 22.51 22.95 -6.42
N THR A 158 21.59 23.89 -6.63
CA THR A 158 20.54 24.22 -5.66
C THR A 158 19.47 23.13 -5.72
N ASN A 159 19.26 22.41 -4.63
CA ASN A 159 18.39 21.25 -4.57
C ASN A 159 17.00 21.64 -4.08
N LEU A 160 16.04 21.64 -5.01
CA LEU A 160 14.60 21.80 -4.77
C LEU A 160 13.85 20.52 -5.18
N ALA A 161 14.51 19.36 -5.13
CA ALA A 161 13.93 18.04 -5.40
C ALA A 161 13.86 17.14 -4.16
N SER A 162 14.21 17.67 -2.98
CA SER A 162 14.26 16.93 -1.72
C SER A 162 13.11 17.34 -0.78
N TYR A 163 12.57 16.39 -0.03
CA TYR A 163 11.57 16.64 1.02
C TYR A 163 12.16 17.13 2.35
N ASN A 164 13.44 17.52 2.35
CA ASN A 164 14.15 18.10 3.49
C ASN A 164 13.75 19.58 3.70
N PHE A 165 12.49 19.82 4.09
CA PHE A 165 11.90 21.16 4.16
C PHE A 165 12.57 22.06 5.19
N TYR A 166 13.12 21.48 6.27
CA TYR A 166 13.70 22.25 7.37
C TYR A 166 15.23 22.21 7.43
N ASN A 167 15.85 21.54 6.44
CA ASN A 167 17.29 21.27 6.43
C ASN A 167 17.80 20.52 7.69
N PHE A 168 16.95 19.68 8.30
CA PHE A 168 17.32 18.92 9.50
C PHE A 168 18.37 17.85 9.24
N VAL A 169 18.50 17.37 8.00
CA VAL A 169 19.60 16.45 7.60
C VAL A 169 20.97 17.06 7.90
N GLY A 170 21.10 18.39 7.78
CA GLY A 170 22.33 19.12 8.05
C GLY A 170 22.50 19.58 9.50
N ASN A 171 21.54 19.30 10.40
CA ASN A 171 21.55 19.83 11.76
C ASN A 171 22.56 19.09 12.65
N GLU A 172 23.55 19.80 13.18
CA GLU A 172 24.62 19.20 13.99
C GLU A 172 24.13 18.63 15.33
N ALA A 173 23.11 19.22 15.95
CA ALA A 173 22.54 18.69 17.20
C ALA A 173 21.84 17.35 16.96
N LEU A 174 21.10 17.19 15.85
CA LEU A 174 20.50 15.92 15.47
C LEU A 174 21.56 14.87 15.12
N LYS A 175 22.64 15.25 14.43
CA LYS A 175 23.77 14.34 14.15
C LYS A 175 24.43 13.84 15.42
N GLU A 176 24.69 14.71 16.39
CA GLU A 176 25.30 14.30 17.66
C GLU A 176 24.37 13.36 18.43
N LYS A 177 23.06 13.64 18.46
CA LYS A 177 22.06 12.72 19.04
C LYS A 177 22.03 11.37 18.35
N ALA A 178 22.13 11.35 17.02
CA ALA A 178 22.22 10.13 16.25
C ALA A 178 23.48 9.31 16.57
N ILE A 179 24.65 9.96 16.69
CA ILE A 179 25.91 9.33 17.08
C ILE A 179 25.83 8.76 18.50
N GLN A 180 25.26 9.52 19.44
CA GLN A 180 25.05 9.05 20.80
C GLN A 180 24.13 7.82 20.83
N THR A 181 23.02 7.86 20.09
CA THR A 181 22.08 6.73 19.98
C THR A 181 22.77 5.50 19.39
N LEU A 182 23.59 5.68 18.35
CA LEU A 182 24.35 4.59 17.73
C LEU A 182 25.30 3.92 18.73
N ARG A 183 25.98 4.71 19.57
CA ARG A 183 26.89 4.19 20.61
C ARG A 183 26.14 3.40 21.69
N THR A 184 24.90 3.78 22.00
CA THR A 184 24.10 3.13 23.05
C THR A 184 23.34 1.89 22.53
N TYR A 185 22.72 1.97 21.36
CA TYR A 185 21.76 0.97 20.86
C TYR A 185 22.27 0.15 19.67
N GLY A 186 23.39 0.54 19.06
CA GLY A 186 23.90 -0.08 17.84
C GLY A 186 23.17 0.33 16.57
N VAL A 187 23.46 -0.36 15.47
CA VAL A 187 23.01 0.02 14.11
C VAL A 187 21.53 -0.26 13.89
N GLY A 188 21.00 -1.35 14.42
CA GLY A 188 19.60 -1.71 14.26
C GLY A 188 19.18 -2.88 15.14
N PRO A 189 17.86 -3.05 15.38
CA PRO A 189 17.33 -4.02 16.33
C PRO A 189 17.36 -5.48 15.83
N CYS A 190 17.51 -5.72 14.52
CA CYS A 190 17.56 -7.05 13.90
C CYS A 190 16.40 -8.00 14.26
N GLY A 191 15.25 -7.45 14.67
CA GLY A 191 14.09 -8.23 15.09
C GLY A 191 12.80 -7.44 14.94
N PRO A 192 11.66 -8.13 14.79
CA PRO A 192 10.35 -7.48 14.73
C PRO A 192 9.96 -6.87 16.08
N PRO A 193 9.23 -5.73 16.07
CA PRO A 193 8.75 -5.06 17.28
C PRO A 193 7.99 -5.98 18.25
N GLY A 194 7.13 -6.87 17.72
CA GLY A 194 6.26 -7.75 18.52
C GLY A 194 6.96 -8.87 19.28
N PHE A 195 8.29 -9.01 19.14
CA PHE A 195 9.07 -10.03 19.84
C PHE A 195 10.19 -9.38 20.67
N TYR A 196 11.36 -9.17 20.07
CA TYR A 196 12.55 -8.65 20.74
C TYR A 196 13.16 -7.42 20.02
N GLY A 197 12.42 -6.80 19.09
CA GLY A 197 12.88 -5.63 18.34
C GLY A 197 12.55 -4.28 18.98
N THR A 198 11.63 -4.24 19.95
CA THR A 198 11.19 -2.98 20.58
C THR A 198 12.15 -2.55 21.69
N GLN A 199 12.90 -1.48 21.41
CA GLN A 199 13.69 -0.72 22.39
C GLN A 199 12.90 0.45 22.99
N ASP A 200 13.30 0.93 24.16
CA ASP A 200 12.72 2.06 24.89
C ASP A 200 12.58 3.36 24.06
N VAL A 201 13.55 3.64 23.17
CA VAL A 201 13.49 4.78 22.24
C VAL A 201 12.29 4.74 21.30
N HIS A 202 11.80 3.56 20.93
CA HIS A 202 10.59 3.44 20.11
C HIS A 202 9.36 3.85 20.89
N MET A 203 9.23 3.36 22.14
CA MET A 203 8.11 3.70 23.00
C MET A 203 8.08 5.20 23.33
N LYS A 204 9.26 5.80 23.56
CA LYS A 204 9.40 7.24 23.72
C LYS A 204 8.94 7.99 22.46
N THR A 205 9.39 7.55 21.29
CA THR A 205 9.03 8.18 20.01
C THR A 205 7.52 8.06 19.73
N GLU A 206 6.91 6.91 20.03
CA GLU A 206 5.46 6.71 19.96
C GLU A 206 4.73 7.70 20.88
N ALA A 207 5.17 7.87 22.13
CA ALA A 207 4.57 8.81 23.07
C ALA A 207 4.73 10.28 22.62
N ASP A 208 5.91 10.66 22.14
CA ASP A 208 6.19 12.02 21.67
C ASP A 208 5.33 12.39 20.45
N ILE A 209 5.17 11.46 19.49
CA ILE A 209 4.31 11.65 18.32
C ILE A 209 2.83 11.71 18.73
N ALA A 210 2.37 10.81 19.61
CA ALA A 210 0.99 10.82 20.10
C ALA A 210 0.64 12.16 20.79
N SER A 211 1.54 12.63 21.65
CA SER A 211 1.43 13.93 22.32
C SER A 211 1.40 15.09 21.33
N HIS A 212 2.26 15.04 20.30
CA HIS A 212 2.30 16.09 19.28
C HIS A 212 1.00 16.15 18.47
N LEU A 213 0.50 15.00 18.00
CA LEU A 213 -0.76 14.90 17.25
C LEU A 213 -1.97 15.29 18.11
N GLY A 214 -1.93 15.02 19.41
CA GLY A 214 -3.09 15.10 20.30
C GLY A 214 -3.96 13.85 20.26
N THR A 215 -3.38 12.69 19.97
CA THR A 215 -4.05 11.38 20.02
C THR A 215 -3.71 10.64 21.32
N ALA A 216 -4.51 9.63 21.69
CA ALA A 216 -4.28 8.87 22.92
C ALA A 216 -3.01 8.01 22.85
N ALA A 217 -2.78 7.38 21.69
CA ALA A 217 -1.61 6.56 21.45
C ALA A 217 -1.13 6.69 20.00
N CYS A 218 0.09 6.21 19.74
CA CYS A 218 0.67 6.11 18.41
C CYS A 218 1.53 4.84 18.32
N ILE A 219 1.67 4.30 17.11
CA ILE A 219 2.56 3.19 16.78
C ILE A 219 3.52 3.60 15.68
N VAL A 220 4.80 3.21 15.76
CA VAL A 220 5.80 3.49 14.71
C VAL A 220 6.12 2.26 13.86
N TYR A 221 6.38 2.50 12.58
CA TYR A 221 6.72 1.51 11.57
C TYR A 221 8.08 1.82 10.96
N ALA A 222 8.82 0.78 10.56
CA ALA A 222 10.16 0.94 10.01
C ALA A 222 10.21 1.57 8.61
N GLN A 223 9.12 1.50 7.83
CA GLN A 223 9.06 1.99 6.45
C GLN A 223 7.75 2.75 6.19
N SER A 224 7.85 3.94 5.60
CA SER A 224 6.70 4.84 5.38
C SER A 224 5.69 4.23 4.41
N PHE A 225 6.15 3.74 3.26
CA PHE A 225 5.29 3.16 2.23
C PHE A 225 4.47 1.96 2.74
N SER A 226 5.11 1.08 3.52
CA SER A 226 4.44 -0.11 4.05
C SER A 226 3.57 0.15 5.26
N THR A 227 3.59 1.38 5.82
CA THR A 227 2.76 1.77 6.96
C THR A 227 1.29 1.73 6.55
N ILE A 228 0.84 2.66 5.71
CA ILE A 228 -0.58 2.74 5.35
C ILE A 228 -1.09 1.49 4.62
N SER A 229 -0.24 0.87 3.79
CA SER A 229 -0.61 -0.36 3.09
C SER A 229 -0.84 -1.55 4.02
N SER A 230 -0.37 -1.47 5.27
CA SER A 230 -0.54 -2.47 6.32
C SER A 230 -1.62 -2.07 7.33
N VAL A 231 -1.76 -0.77 7.64
CA VAL A 231 -2.81 -0.26 8.53
C VAL A 231 -4.20 -0.54 7.97
N ILE A 232 -4.45 -0.23 6.69
CA ILE A 232 -5.76 -0.43 6.07
C ILE A 232 -6.24 -1.90 6.21
N PRO A 233 -5.47 -2.94 5.78
CA PRO A 233 -5.89 -4.33 5.91
C PRO A 233 -5.94 -4.87 7.36
N ALA A 234 -5.29 -4.20 8.32
CA ALA A 234 -5.44 -4.54 9.74
C ALA A 234 -6.89 -4.32 10.22
N PHE A 235 -7.57 -3.29 9.71
CA PHE A 235 -8.92 -2.90 10.12
C PHE A 235 -10.03 -3.22 9.13
N SER A 236 -9.71 -3.27 7.84
CA SER A 236 -10.69 -3.52 6.78
C SER A 236 -10.33 -4.78 6.00
N LYS A 237 -11.28 -5.72 5.91
CA LYS A 237 -11.10 -7.02 5.26
C LYS A 237 -12.20 -7.25 4.22
N ARG A 238 -12.16 -8.43 3.59
CA ARG A 238 -13.24 -8.89 2.70
C ARG A 238 -14.59 -8.80 3.43
N GLY A 239 -15.55 -8.10 2.82
CA GLY A 239 -16.89 -7.87 3.37
C GLY A 239 -17.10 -6.46 3.95
N ASP A 240 -16.02 -5.76 4.27
CA ASP A 240 -16.08 -4.35 4.68
C ASP A 240 -16.12 -3.41 3.47
N ILE A 241 -16.42 -2.14 3.72
CA ILE A 241 -16.57 -1.12 2.69
C ILE A 241 -15.62 0.04 2.96
N ILE A 242 -14.92 0.47 1.91
CA ILE A 242 -14.09 1.67 1.95
C ILE A 242 -14.59 2.66 0.91
N VAL A 243 -14.79 3.90 1.31
CA VAL A 243 -15.06 5.04 0.43
C VAL A 243 -13.78 5.87 0.34
N ALA A 244 -13.14 5.93 -0.82
CA ALA A 244 -11.84 6.58 -1.00
C ALA A 244 -11.89 7.70 -2.03
N ASP A 245 -11.12 8.76 -1.80
CA ASP A 245 -10.92 9.83 -2.78
C ASP A 245 -10.19 9.27 -4.01
N LYS A 246 -10.56 9.68 -5.22
CA LYS A 246 -9.89 9.21 -6.44
C LYS A 246 -8.42 9.59 -6.52
N ALA A 247 -7.98 10.67 -5.88
CA ALA A 247 -6.61 11.16 -5.96
C ALA A 247 -5.64 10.54 -4.97
N VAL A 248 -6.11 9.66 -4.07
CA VAL A 248 -5.26 9.06 -3.03
C VAL A 248 -3.97 8.43 -3.60
N ASN A 249 -2.88 8.63 -2.87
CA ASN A 249 -1.54 8.22 -3.23
C ASN A 249 -1.38 6.70 -3.44
N TYR A 250 -0.24 6.32 -4.01
CA TYR A 250 0.01 4.92 -4.37
C TYR A 250 -0.02 3.97 -3.17
N ALA A 251 0.52 4.40 -2.02
CA ALA A 251 0.58 3.57 -0.82
C ALA A 251 -0.82 3.27 -0.29
N VAL A 252 -1.70 4.28 -0.26
CA VAL A 252 -3.13 4.11 0.05
C VAL A 252 -3.77 3.11 -0.91
N ARG A 253 -3.61 3.31 -2.23
CA ARG A 253 -4.18 2.40 -3.25
C ARG A 253 -3.74 0.95 -3.06
N LYS A 254 -2.49 0.72 -2.63
CA LYS A 254 -2.00 -0.62 -2.29
C LYS A 254 -2.64 -1.18 -1.03
N GLY A 255 -2.83 -0.38 0.02
CA GLY A 255 -3.60 -0.80 1.19
C GLY A 255 -5.05 -1.17 0.85
N LEU A 256 -5.71 -0.38 0.01
CA LEU A 256 -7.05 -0.67 -0.51
C LEU A 256 -7.09 -2.01 -1.25
N GLN A 257 -6.12 -2.25 -2.14
CA GLN A 257 -5.98 -3.50 -2.89
C GLN A 257 -5.76 -4.71 -1.97
N ILE A 258 -4.85 -4.60 -1.01
CA ILE A 258 -4.50 -5.68 -0.07
C ILE A 258 -5.68 -6.01 0.86
N SER A 259 -6.48 -5.01 1.25
CA SER A 259 -7.63 -5.18 2.14
C SER A 259 -8.70 -6.14 1.61
N ARG A 260 -8.79 -6.29 0.27
CA ARG A 260 -9.87 -7.04 -0.41
C ARG A 260 -11.29 -6.55 -0.03
N SER A 261 -11.39 -5.33 0.47
CA SER A 261 -12.66 -4.69 0.84
C SER A 261 -13.42 -4.27 -0.41
N THR A 262 -14.71 -3.99 -0.26
CA THR A 262 -15.49 -3.35 -1.31
C THR A 262 -15.13 -1.87 -1.37
N VAL A 263 -14.38 -1.45 -2.39
CA VAL A 263 -14.01 -0.04 -2.57
C VAL A 263 -15.08 0.71 -3.37
N ARG A 264 -15.41 1.91 -2.92
CA ARG A 264 -16.25 2.90 -3.60
C ARG A 264 -15.44 4.18 -3.72
N TRP A 265 -15.46 4.79 -4.90
CA TRP A 265 -14.73 6.01 -5.17
C TRP A 265 -15.69 7.20 -5.19
N TYR A 266 -15.24 8.34 -4.70
CA TYR A 266 -15.88 9.64 -4.93
C TYR A 266 -14.94 10.56 -5.72
N GLU A 267 -15.49 11.52 -6.45
CA GLU A 267 -14.69 12.48 -7.21
C GLU A 267 -13.75 13.27 -6.28
N HIS A 268 -12.55 13.55 -6.78
CA HIS A 268 -11.49 14.15 -5.98
C HIS A 268 -11.92 15.49 -5.38
N ASN A 269 -11.79 15.61 -4.06
CA ASN A 269 -12.12 16.81 -3.29
C ASN A 269 -13.59 17.30 -3.47
N ASP A 270 -14.50 16.44 -3.93
CA ASP A 270 -15.93 16.75 -4.09
C ASP A 270 -16.74 16.23 -2.90
N MET A 271 -17.09 17.13 -1.97
CA MET A 271 -17.83 16.78 -0.76
C MET A 271 -19.30 16.41 -1.02
N GLU A 272 -19.89 16.88 -2.12
CA GLU A 272 -21.25 16.50 -2.50
C GLU A 272 -21.28 15.12 -3.14
N ASP A 273 -20.28 14.77 -3.93
CA ASP A 273 -20.11 13.42 -4.44
C ASP A 273 -19.79 12.43 -3.30
N LEU A 274 -18.93 12.80 -2.35
CA LEU A 274 -18.69 12.02 -1.14
C LEU A 274 -20.01 11.77 -0.40
N ARG A 275 -20.81 12.82 -0.15
CA ARG A 275 -22.13 12.70 0.49
C ARG A 275 -23.03 11.72 -0.26
N ARG A 276 -23.12 11.84 -1.59
CA ARG A 276 -23.92 10.96 -2.45
C ARG A 276 -23.48 9.50 -2.35
N VAL A 277 -22.17 9.22 -2.36
CA VAL A 277 -21.62 7.87 -2.24
C VAL A 277 -21.89 7.28 -0.86
N LEU A 278 -21.69 8.06 0.22
CA LEU A 278 -21.97 7.61 1.60
C LEU A 278 -23.45 7.29 1.81
N GLU A 279 -24.34 8.12 1.28
CA GLU A 279 -25.79 7.91 1.35
C GLU A 279 -26.19 6.62 0.61
N LYS A 280 -25.65 6.42 -0.60
CA LYS A 280 -25.88 5.22 -1.40
C LYS A 280 -25.42 3.95 -0.67
N VAL A 281 -24.20 3.95 -0.14
CA VAL A 281 -23.66 2.82 0.64
C VAL A 281 -24.52 2.54 1.86
N THR A 282 -24.95 3.58 2.59
CA THR A 282 -25.79 3.43 3.77
C THR A 282 -27.15 2.80 3.43
N LYS A 283 -27.77 3.21 2.33
CA LYS A 283 -29.01 2.61 1.80
C LYS A 283 -28.81 1.14 1.41
N GLU A 284 -27.72 0.82 0.70
CA GLU A 284 -27.37 -0.55 0.29
C GLU A 284 -27.12 -1.50 1.48
N GLN A 285 -26.63 -0.96 2.60
CA GLN A 285 -26.30 -1.72 3.81
C GLN A 285 -27.42 -1.76 4.85
N ALA A 286 -28.48 -0.96 4.71
CA ALA A 286 -29.54 -0.84 5.72
C ALA A 286 -30.24 -2.16 6.08
N LYS A 287 -30.27 -3.14 5.17
CA LYS A 287 -30.88 -4.46 5.36
C LYS A 287 -29.85 -5.60 5.48
N LYS A 288 -28.56 -5.26 5.58
CA LYS A 288 -27.46 -6.23 5.66
C LYS A 288 -26.90 -6.27 7.09
N PRO A 289 -26.17 -7.33 7.47
CA PRO A 289 -25.42 -7.34 8.72
C PRO A 289 -24.52 -6.11 8.83
N LEU A 290 -24.30 -5.64 10.06
CA LEU A 290 -23.44 -4.49 10.30
C LEU A 290 -22.02 -4.78 9.82
N THR A 291 -21.53 -3.97 8.89
CA THR A 291 -20.18 -4.06 8.32
C THR A 291 -19.34 -2.85 8.74
N ARG A 292 -18.02 -3.02 8.79
CA ARG A 292 -17.11 -1.90 9.05
C ARG A 292 -17.02 -1.05 7.78
N ARG A 293 -16.99 0.26 7.99
CA ARG A 293 -17.11 1.26 6.92
C ARG A 293 -16.12 2.38 7.20
N PHE A 294 -15.27 2.66 6.20
CA PHE A 294 -14.19 3.64 6.30
C PHE A 294 -14.28 4.67 5.19
N ILE A 295 -13.91 5.90 5.50
CA ILE A 295 -13.54 6.95 4.56
C ILE A 295 -12.01 7.03 4.57
N VAL A 296 -11.40 7.10 3.40
CA VAL A 296 -9.94 7.25 3.25
C VAL A 296 -9.64 8.49 2.41
N THR A 297 -8.81 9.39 2.94
CA THR A 297 -8.36 10.60 2.26
C THR A 297 -6.95 11.01 2.73
N GLU A 298 -6.34 11.98 2.07
CA GLU A 298 -5.04 12.56 2.43
C GLU A 298 -5.21 13.96 3.06
N GLY A 299 -4.28 14.37 3.90
CA GLY A 299 -4.23 15.73 4.44
C GLY A 299 -3.71 16.75 3.43
N LEU A 300 -2.62 16.40 2.74
CA LEU A 300 -2.16 17.04 1.51
C LEU A 300 -1.99 15.96 0.45
N PHE A 301 -2.74 16.06 -0.65
CA PHE A 301 -2.71 15.04 -1.69
C PHE A 301 -1.35 15.02 -2.40
N GLU A 302 -0.64 13.89 -2.37
CA GLU A 302 0.67 13.75 -3.02
C GLU A 302 0.63 14.08 -4.51
N ASN A 303 -0.47 13.74 -5.17
CA ASN A 303 -0.60 13.77 -6.61
C ASN A 303 -1.19 15.08 -7.17
N VAL A 304 -1.78 15.92 -6.32
CA VAL A 304 -2.48 17.16 -6.73
C VAL A 304 -1.96 18.37 -5.96
N GLY A 305 -1.56 18.15 -4.72
CA GLY A 305 -0.95 19.14 -3.83
C GLY A 305 -1.96 19.99 -3.06
N ASP A 306 -3.26 19.81 -3.28
CA ASP A 306 -4.33 20.46 -2.55
C ASP A 306 -4.66 19.72 -1.23
N MET A 307 -5.68 20.20 -0.52
CA MET A 307 -6.15 19.64 0.75
C MET A 307 -7.68 19.51 0.74
N PRO A 308 -8.26 18.51 1.41
CA PRO A 308 -9.70 18.39 1.54
C PRO A 308 -10.30 19.38 2.55
N ASP A 309 -11.62 19.57 2.50
CA ASP A 309 -12.41 20.16 3.58
C ASP A 309 -12.62 19.11 4.69
N LEU A 310 -11.68 19.05 5.63
CA LEU A 310 -11.68 18.08 6.72
C LEU A 310 -12.90 18.25 7.65
N PRO A 311 -13.32 19.46 8.09
CA PRO A 311 -14.56 19.64 8.84
C PRO A 311 -15.77 19.02 8.16
N ARG A 312 -15.91 19.19 6.85
CA ARG A 312 -17.01 18.58 6.09
C ARG A 312 -16.91 17.06 6.02
N VAL A 313 -15.71 16.51 5.85
CA VAL A 313 -15.48 15.05 5.92
C VAL A 313 -15.87 14.51 7.30
N VAL A 314 -15.51 15.23 8.38
CA VAL A 314 -15.84 14.88 9.77
C VAL A 314 -17.36 14.89 10.00
N GLU A 315 -18.06 15.93 9.54
CA GLU A 315 -19.52 15.98 9.61
C GLU A 315 -20.16 14.77 8.90
N LEU A 316 -19.70 14.47 7.69
CA LEU A 316 -20.22 13.38 6.88
C LEU A 316 -19.94 12.00 7.51
N LYS A 317 -18.76 11.77 8.11
CA LYS A 317 -18.47 10.49 8.79
C LYS A 317 -19.43 10.25 9.95
N TYR A 318 -19.76 11.27 10.74
CA TYR A 318 -20.67 11.12 11.88
C TYR A 318 -22.11 10.90 11.39
N ARG A 319 -22.55 11.67 10.39
CA ARG A 319 -23.89 11.55 9.80
C ARG A 319 -24.17 10.15 9.25
N TYR A 320 -23.21 9.55 8.55
CA TYR A 320 -23.38 8.23 7.90
C TYR A 320 -22.77 7.06 8.68
N LYS A 321 -22.14 7.34 9.83
CA LYS A 321 -21.51 6.37 10.74
C LYS A 321 -20.35 5.60 10.10
N PHE A 322 -19.41 6.34 9.52
CA PHE A 322 -18.15 5.84 8.97
C PHE A 322 -16.99 6.20 9.92
N ARG A 323 -15.91 5.42 9.83
CA ARG A 323 -14.60 5.77 10.43
C ARG A 323 -13.76 6.52 9.40
N LEU A 324 -12.80 7.33 9.83
CA LEU A 324 -11.91 8.10 8.96
C LEU A 324 -10.46 7.63 9.14
N ILE A 325 -9.84 7.30 8.01
CA ILE A 325 -8.39 7.11 7.88
C ILE A 325 -7.86 8.33 7.12
N LEU A 326 -7.01 9.11 7.76
CA LEU A 326 -6.39 10.30 7.20
C LEU A 326 -4.89 10.07 7.04
N ASP A 327 -4.39 10.18 5.82
CA ASP A 327 -2.95 10.15 5.55
C ASP A 327 -2.36 11.58 5.61
N GLU A 328 -1.67 11.89 6.70
CA GLU A 328 -0.99 13.15 6.98
C GLU A 328 0.49 13.14 6.51
N THR A 329 0.91 12.20 5.66
CA THR A 329 2.32 12.05 5.22
C THR A 329 3.00 13.36 4.78
N TRP A 330 2.27 14.22 4.08
CA TRP A 330 2.80 15.50 3.56
C TRP A 330 2.38 16.73 4.35
N SER A 331 1.43 16.60 5.27
CA SER A 331 0.87 17.69 6.07
C SER A 331 1.37 17.69 7.51
N TYR A 332 1.62 16.53 8.13
CA TYR A 332 2.24 16.45 9.46
C TYR A 332 3.66 17.02 9.41
N GLY A 333 3.96 17.89 10.37
CA GLY A 333 5.18 18.69 10.41
C GLY A 333 5.18 19.90 9.48
N VAL A 334 4.11 20.18 8.74
CA VAL A 334 4.02 21.26 7.74
C VAL A 334 2.84 22.20 8.01
N LEU A 335 1.63 21.64 8.08
CA LEU A 335 0.40 22.39 8.27
C LEU A 335 0.10 22.62 9.75
N GLY A 336 -0.62 23.70 10.03
CA GLY A 336 -0.95 24.12 11.39
C GLY A 336 0.12 25.01 12.02
N ARG A 337 -0.20 25.62 13.17
CA ARG A 337 0.71 26.55 13.85
C ARG A 337 1.95 25.84 14.39
N THR A 338 1.78 24.62 14.90
CA THR A 338 2.84 23.80 15.50
C THR A 338 3.25 22.62 14.63
N GLY A 339 2.64 22.46 13.46
CA GLY A 339 3.00 21.40 12.51
C GLY A 339 2.29 20.09 12.83
N ARG A 340 1.10 20.10 13.43
CA ARG A 340 0.38 18.84 13.74
C ARG A 340 -0.37 18.27 12.55
N GLY A 341 -0.41 18.99 11.43
CA GLY A 341 -1.07 18.54 10.20
C GLY A 341 -2.37 19.27 9.89
N LEU A 342 -3.19 18.64 9.05
CA LEU A 342 -4.43 19.22 8.55
C LEU A 342 -5.45 19.42 9.68
N THR A 343 -5.48 18.52 10.66
CA THR A 343 -6.34 18.62 11.85
C THR A 343 -6.16 19.96 12.57
N GLU A 344 -4.93 20.34 12.91
CA GLU A 344 -4.63 21.64 13.52
C GLU A 344 -4.91 22.81 12.57
N HIS A 345 -4.59 22.65 11.28
CA HIS A 345 -4.76 23.72 10.29
C HIS A 345 -6.22 24.12 10.08
N GLN A 346 -7.15 23.16 10.11
CA GLN A 346 -8.59 23.41 9.93
C GLN A 346 -9.39 23.33 11.24
N HIS A 347 -8.72 23.38 12.39
CA HIS A 347 -9.33 23.39 13.72
C HIS A 347 -10.23 22.19 14.02
N VAL A 348 -9.86 21.01 13.52
CA VAL A 348 -10.50 19.72 13.80
C VAL A 348 -9.74 19.03 14.92
N ASP A 349 -10.46 18.51 15.91
CA ASP A 349 -9.85 17.73 16.98
C ASP A 349 -9.31 16.42 16.39
N ALA A 350 -8.03 16.12 16.62
CA ALA A 350 -7.39 14.89 16.13
C ALA A 350 -8.13 13.62 16.57
N ARG A 351 -8.86 13.66 17.70
CA ARG A 351 -9.69 12.55 18.20
C ARG A 351 -10.93 12.27 17.34
N GLU A 352 -11.33 13.21 16.50
CA GLU A 352 -12.38 13.00 15.50
C GLU A 352 -11.89 12.25 14.26
N VAL A 353 -10.59 11.95 14.17
CA VAL A 353 -10.00 11.10 13.13
C VAL A 353 -9.62 9.75 13.74
N ASP A 354 -10.20 8.66 13.24
CA ASP A 354 -10.04 7.34 13.87
C ASP A 354 -8.62 6.77 13.72
N MET A 355 -7.96 7.07 12.60
CA MET A 355 -6.57 6.72 12.32
C MET A 355 -5.88 7.85 11.56
N ILE A 356 -4.86 8.45 12.17
CA ILE A 356 -3.99 9.44 11.55
C ILE A 356 -2.68 8.74 11.18
N ILE A 357 -2.42 8.57 9.90
CA ILE A 357 -1.23 7.88 9.40
C ILE A 357 -0.27 8.92 8.84
N GLY A 358 1.03 8.77 9.06
CA GLY A 358 2.00 9.70 8.48
C GLY A 358 3.37 9.09 8.27
N SER A 359 4.22 9.86 7.60
CA SER A 359 5.60 9.49 7.29
C SER A 359 6.56 10.23 8.20
N LEU A 360 7.62 9.53 8.62
CA LEU A 360 8.76 10.12 9.31
C LEU A 360 9.86 10.57 8.32
N ALA A 361 9.72 10.23 7.03
CA ALA A 361 10.77 10.39 6.02
C ALA A 361 10.83 11.75 5.31
N GLY A 362 9.83 12.60 5.49
CA GLY A 362 9.83 13.96 4.94
C GLY A 362 10.28 14.99 5.99
N PRO A 363 9.35 15.71 6.64
CA PRO A 363 9.67 16.81 7.56
C PRO A 363 10.49 16.39 8.79
N LEU A 364 10.39 15.12 9.21
CA LEU A 364 10.99 14.63 10.45
C LEU A 364 12.41 14.08 10.31
N CYS A 365 12.98 14.07 9.11
CA CYS A 365 14.37 13.69 8.88
C CYS A 365 14.72 12.30 9.48
N ALA A 366 13.80 11.34 9.38
CA ALA A 366 14.00 9.96 9.82
C ALA A 366 13.62 8.99 8.70
N GLY A 367 13.55 7.70 9.00
CA GLY A 367 12.89 6.72 8.14
C GLY A 367 11.67 6.17 8.87
N GLY A 368 10.72 5.60 8.12
CA GLY A 368 9.55 4.97 8.70
C GLY A 368 8.27 5.79 8.65
N GLY A 369 7.25 5.31 9.33
CA GLY A 369 5.94 5.93 9.40
C GLY A 369 5.32 5.74 10.77
N PHE A 370 4.14 6.32 10.98
CA PHE A 370 3.41 6.20 12.23
C PHE A 370 1.91 6.11 11.98
N CYS A 371 1.18 5.62 12.98
CA CYS A 371 -0.27 5.66 13.02
C CYS A 371 -0.73 6.06 14.43
N GLY A 372 -1.33 7.25 14.56
CA GLY A 372 -1.95 7.76 15.77
C GLY A 372 -3.45 7.47 15.81
N GLY A 373 -3.98 7.22 17.01
CA GLY A 373 -5.39 6.94 17.22
C GLY A 373 -5.72 6.68 18.69
N SER A 374 -6.75 5.87 18.95
CA SER A 374 -7.03 5.36 20.29
C SER A 374 -6.03 4.26 20.69
N GLU A 375 -5.96 3.94 21.99
CA GLU A 375 -5.13 2.84 22.48
C GLU A 375 -5.53 1.51 21.82
N GLU A 376 -6.82 1.24 21.64
CA GLU A 376 -7.31 0.02 21.00
C GLU A 376 -6.92 -0.05 19.51
N VAL A 377 -6.90 1.09 18.81
CA VAL A 377 -6.42 1.17 17.43
C VAL A 377 -4.93 0.85 17.37
N VAL A 378 -4.13 1.35 18.32
CA VAL A 378 -2.70 1.07 18.36
C VAL A 378 -2.41 -0.39 18.72
N GLU A 379 -3.04 -0.92 19.76
CA GLU A 379 -2.84 -2.30 20.20
C GLU A 379 -3.32 -3.33 19.16
N HIS A 380 -4.44 -3.06 18.48
CA HIS A 380 -4.90 -3.92 17.39
C HIS A 380 -3.87 -3.99 16.24
N GLN A 381 -3.20 -2.87 15.92
CA GLN A 381 -2.16 -2.86 14.90
C GLN A 381 -0.95 -3.70 15.30
N ARG A 382 -0.53 -3.69 16.57
CA ARG A 382 0.65 -4.45 17.04
C ARG A 382 0.56 -5.94 16.71
N ILE A 383 -0.65 -6.51 16.75
CA ILE A 383 -0.90 -7.94 16.51
C ILE A 383 -1.36 -8.27 15.09
N SER A 384 -1.78 -7.28 14.29
CA SER A 384 -2.47 -7.54 13.01
C SER A 384 -1.88 -6.83 11.80
N ALA A 385 -1.09 -5.77 11.99
CA ALA A 385 -0.45 -5.05 10.90
C ALA A 385 0.77 -5.81 10.39
N ALA A 386 0.70 -6.35 9.17
CA ALA A 386 1.73 -7.21 8.61
C ALA A 386 3.13 -6.58 8.59
N SER A 387 3.25 -5.29 8.24
CA SER A 387 4.54 -4.59 8.24
C SER A 387 5.09 -4.30 9.64
N TYR A 388 4.26 -4.36 10.69
CA TYR A 388 4.72 -4.27 12.07
C TYR A 388 5.11 -5.64 12.61
N THR A 389 4.30 -6.68 12.37
CA THR A 389 4.53 -8.01 12.91
C THR A 389 5.66 -8.77 12.21
N PHE A 390 5.80 -8.62 10.88
CA PHE A 390 6.70 -9.43 10.05
C PHE A 390 7.87 -8.63 9.43
N SER A 391 8.15 -7.43 9.92
CA SER A 391 9.31 -6.63 9.52
C SER A 391 10.16 -6.27 10.74
N ALA A 392 11.45 -6.03 10.53
CA ALA A 392 12.32 -5.55 11.60
C ALA A 392 11.88 -4.17 12.08
N ALA A 393 12.06 -3.90 13.38
CA ALA A 393 11.76 -2.61 13.98
C ALA A 393 12.60 -1.49 13.36
N LEU A 394 12.12 -0.25 13.48
CA LEU A 394 12.83 0.94 13.03
C LEU A 394 14.21 1.00 13.72
N PRO A 395 15.31 1.35 13.03
CA PRO A 395 16.57 1.60 13.71
C PRO A 395 16.44 2.66 14.82
N ALA A 396 17.00 2.39 16.01
CA ALA A 396 16.96 3.29 17.17
C ALA A 396 17.32 4.74 16.84
N MET A 397 18.37 4.92 16.01
CA MET A 397 18.82 6.23 15.54
C MET A 397 17.69 7.01 14.87
N LEU A 398 16.90 6.36 14.01
CA LEU A 398 15.82 7.00 13.27
C LEU A 398 14.62 7.31 14.17
N ALA A 399 14.33 6.45 15.15
CA ALA A 399 13.32 6.72 16.17
C ALA A 399 13.71 7.97 16.98
N THR A 400 14.93 8.01 17.51
CA THR A 400 15.43 9.17 18.28
C THR A 400 15.43 10.45 17.45
N THR A 401 15.88 10.44 16.20
CA THR A 401 15.88 11.66 15.37
C THR A 401 14.46 12.12 15.03
N ALA A 402 13.49 11.21 14.85
CA ALA A 402 12.09 11.57 14.67
C ALA A 402 11.51 12.25 15.93
N SER A 403 11.77 11.69 17.12
CA SER A 403 11.37 12.26 18.42
C SER A 403 11.99 13.65 18.63
N GLU A 404 13.31 13.80 18.43
CA GLU A 404 13.99 15.09 18.57
C GLU A 404 13.49 16.12 17.55
N THR A 405 13.16 15.70 16.33
CA THR A 405 12.60 16.60 15.33
C THR A 405 11.18 17.06 15.70
N CYS A 406 10.33 16.16 16.23
CA CYS A 406 9.03 16.56 16.79
C CYS A 406 9.21 17.63 17.87
N ARG A 407 10.18 17.43 18.78
CA ARG A 407 10.49 18.39 19.84
C ARG A 407 10.94 19.74 19.28
N ILE A 408 11.83 19.75 18.28
CA ILE A 408 12.29 20.99 17.62
C ILE A 408 11.13 21.75 16.98
N LEU A 409 10.21 21.06 16.31
CA LEU A 409 9.04 21.69 15.69
C LEU A 409 8.09 22.32 16.73
N GLN A 410 7.93 21.68 17.88
CA GLN A 410 7.12 22.20 18.98
C GLN A 410 7.77 23.40 19.68
N GLU A 411 9.07 23.35 19.92
CA GLU A 411 9.82 24.41 20.61
C GLU A 411 10.08 25.64 19.73
N ASN A 412 10.25 25.44 18.42
CA ASN A 412 10.64 26.48 17.46
C ASN A 412 9.64 26.62 16.29
N PRO A 413 8.38 27.04 16.54
CA PRO A 413 7.36 27.18 15.49
C PRO A 413 7.71 28.24 14.43
N GLU A 414 8.68 29.12 14.71
CA GLU A 414 9.22 30.08 13.73
C GLU A 414 9.76 29.40 12.47
N ILE A 415 10.29 28.17 12.56
CA ILE A 415 10.82 27.45 11.40
C ILE A 415 9.72 27.14 10.36
N ILE A 416 8.50 26.87 10.83
CA ILE A 416 7.31 26.64 9.98
C ILE A 416 6.91 27.96 9.31
N THR A 417 6.95 29.06 10.06
CA THR A 417 6.67 30.40 9.52
C THR A 417 7.70 30.80 8.45
N GLN A 418 8.98 30.53 8.68
CA GLN A 418 10.03 30.76 7.69
C GLN A 418 9.83 29.91 6.43
N LEU A 419 9.40 28.65 6.58
CA LEU A 419 9.07 27.80 5.44
C LEU A 419 7.91 28.40 4.62
N ARG A 420 6.84 28.87 5.27
CA ARG A 420 5.71 29.55 4.60
C ARG A 420 6.15 30.79 3.81
N GLU A 421 7.01 31.63 4.40
CA GLU A 421 7.56 32.80 3.71
C GLU A 421 8.42 32.42 2.50
N ASN A 422 9.18 31.34 2.61
CA ASN A 422 9.95 30.77 1.50
C ASN A 422 9.05 30.23 0.38
N ILE A 423 7.95 29.55 0.72
CA ILE A 423 6.95 29.06 -0.24
C ILE A 423 6.30 30.24 -0.96
N LYS A 424 5.88 31.27 -0.22
CA LYS A 424 5.31 32.50 -0.80
C LYS A 424 6.29 33.19 -1.74
N THR A 425 7.57 33.25 -1.36
CA THR A 425 8.63 33.88 -2.16
C THR A 425 8.83 33.17 -3.49
N ILE A 426 8.97 31.84 -3.50
CA ILE A 426 9.18 31.10 -4.75
C ILE A 426 7.90 31.07 -5.60
N ARG A 427 6.72 30.95 -4.96
CA ARG A 427 5.44 30.98 -5.65
C ARG A 427 5.30 32.29 -6.43
N ALA A 428 5.57 33.44 -5.81
CA ALA A 428 5.53 34.73 -6.49
C ALA A 428 6.48 34.85 -7.71
N GLN A 429 7.51 34.01 -7.83
CA GLN A 429 8.38 33.95 -9.01
C GLN A 429 7.84 33.04 -10.12
N LEU A 430 7.02 32.05 -9.78
CA LEU A 430 6.52 31.01 -10.68
C LEU A 430 5.08 31.31 -11.10
N ASP A 431 4.17 31.44 -10.15
CA ASP A 431 2.72 31.67 -10.34
C ASP A 431 2.33 32.91 -9.51
N PRO A 432 1.91 34.04 -10.12
CA PRO A 432 1.23 34.20 -11.43
C PRO A 432 2.13 34.61 -12.61
N ARG A 433 3.46 34.61 -12.45
CA ARG A 433 4.39 35.18 -13.47
C ARG A 433 4.64 34.28 -14.68
N SER A 434 4.24 33.01 -14.64
CA SER A 434 4.41 32.09 -15.75
C SER A 434 3.19 32.11 -16.66
N ASP A 435 3.41 32.29 -17.96
CA ASP A 435 2.37 32.17 -18.96
C ASP A 435 1.97 30.70 -19.20
N TRP A 436 2.84 29.74 -18.83
CA TRP A 436 2.74 28.33 -19.27
C TRP A 436 2.20 27.37 -18.21
N VAL A 437 2.43 27.66 -16.93
CA VAL A 437 2.10 26.76 -15.82
C VAL A 437 1.30 27.49 -14.73
N VAL A 438 0.55 26.71 -13.96
CA VAL A 438 -0.14 27.14 -12.73
C VAL A 438 0.22 26.18 -11.60
N CYS A 439 0.27 26.66 -10.36
CA CYS A 439 0.54 25.80 -9.22
C CYS A 439 -0.76 25.22 -8.66
N SER A 440 -0.95 23.90 -8.79
CA SER A 440 -2.12 23.19 -8.26
C SER A 440 -2.06 23.01 -6.74
N SER A 441 -0.86 23.02 -6.16
CA SER A 441 -0.70 22.83 -4.72
C SER A 441 -1.30 23.97 -3.89
N SER A 442 -1.78 23.63 -2.69
CA SER A 442 -2.23 24.60 -1.69
C SER A 442 -1.14 25.62 -1.33
N VAL A 443 -1.53 26.81 -0.87
CA VAL A 443 -0.65 27.96 -0.66
C VAL A 443 0.48 27.66 0.35
N GLU A 444 0.20 26.87 1.38
CA GLU A 444 1.17 26.48 2.41
C GLU A 444 1.90 25.16 2.13
N ASN A 445 1.63 24.51 0.99
CA ASN A 445 2.27 23.24 0.65
C ASN A 445 3.72 23.47 0.13
N PRO A 446 4.75 22.94 0.80
CA PRO A 446 6.15 23.07 0.36
C PRO A 446 6.46 22.23 -0.89
N ILE A 447 5.61 21.27 -1.24
CA ILE A 447 5.70 20.50 -2.49
C ILE A 447 4.81 21.20 -3.51
N MET A 448 5.43 22.07 -4.29
CA MET A 448 4.74 22.77 -5.37
C MET A 448 4.69 21.91 -6.63
N LEU A 449 3.48 21.59 -7.05
CA LEU A 449 3.19 20.93 -8.31
C LEU A 449 2.76 22.00 -9.31
N LEU A 450 3.57 22.19 -10.34
CA LEU A 450 3.31 23.11 -11.45
C LEU A 450 2.80 22.31 -12.63
N VAL A 451 1.51 22.45 -12.91
CA VAL A 451 0.84 21.81 -14.07
C VAL A 451 0.81 22.79 -15.24
N LEU A 452 0.83 22.26 -16.46
CA LEU A 452 0.62 23.08 -17.65
C LEU A 452 -0.80 23.63 -17.64
N LYS A 453 -0.98 24.90 -18.01
CA LYS A 453 -2.32 25.50 -18.01
C LYS A 453 -3.22 24.82 -19.05
N PRO A 454 -4.54 24.68 -18.79
CA PRO A 454 -5.45 23.97 -19.69
C PRO A 454 -5.49 24.53 -21.13
N ASP A 455 -5.46 25.85 -21.27
CA ASP A 455 -5.41 26.59 -22.55
C ASP A 455 -4.09 26.31 -23.32
N VAL A 456 -2.98 26.17 -22.61
CA VAL A 456 -1.69 25.77 -23.21
C VAL A 456 -1.74 24.32 -23.71
N VAL A 457 -2.32 23.41 -22.92
CA VAL A 457 -2.49 22.01 -23.31
C VAL A 457 -3.40 21.87 -24.52
N GLU A 458 -4.52 22.60 -24.54
CA GLU A 458 -5.49 22.58 -25.63
C GLU A 458 -4.93 23.20 -26.92
N SER A 459 -4.34 24.40 -26.83
CA SER A 459 -3.80 25.11 -28.00
C SER A 459 -2.67 24.35 -28.69
N LYS A 460 -1.82 23.66 -27.93
CA LYS A 460 -0.71 22.85 -28.45
C LYS A 460 -1.07 21.37 -28.64
N ARG A 461 -2.30 20.96 -28.31
CA ARG A 461 -2.81 19.58 -28.41
C ARG A 461 -1.89 18.55 -27.75
N LEU A 462 -1.38 18.87 -26.55
CA LEU A 462 -0.40 18.03 -25.85
C LEU A 462 -1.05 16.79 -25.25
N SER A 463 -0.63 15.61 -25.69
CA SER A 463 -0.99 14.35 -25.01
C SER A 463 -0.35 14.26 -23.62
N VAL A 464 -0.81 13.36 -22.75
CA VAL A 464 -0.18 13.14 -21.43
C VAL A 464 1.31 12.81 -21.57
N GLY A 465 1.68 12.01 -22.58
CA GLY A 465 3.08 11.70 -22.89
C GLY A 465 3.87 12.94 -23.35
N ASP A 466 3.27 13.82 -24.15
CA ASP A 466 3.91 15.07 -24.55
C ASP A 466 4.14 16.01 -23.36
N GLN A 467 3.18 16.07 -22.44
CA GLN A 467 3.30 16.83 -21.21
C GLN A 467 4.44 16.27 -20.34
N GLU A 468 4.51 14.95 -20.15
CA GLU A 468 5.60 14.30 -19.41
C GLU A 468 6.97 14.58 -20.02
N GLN A 469 7.11 14.47 -21.35
CA GLN A 469 8.35 14.81 -22.05
C GLN A 469 8.70 16.29 -21.86
N THR A 470 7.73 17.19 -22.04
CA THR A 470 7.93 18.64 -21.89
C THR A 470 8.43 18.99 -20.49
N LEU A 471 7.82 18.40 -19.46
CA LEU A 471 8.21 18.62 -18.07
C LEU A 471 9.58 18.00 -17.78
N GLN A 472 9.93 16.87 -18.39
CA GLN A 472 11.29 16.31 -18.31
C GLN A 472 12.32 17.24 -18.96
N ASP A 473 12.02 17.82 -20.12
CA ASP A 473 12.89 18.80 -20.77
C ASP A 473 13.09 20.05 -19.88
N CYS A 474 12.05 20.47 -19.16
CA CYS A 474 12.14 21.52 -18.14
C CYS A 474 13.04 21.12 -16.96
N VAL A 475 12.97 19.87 -16.49
CA VAL A 475 13.88 19.34 -15.45
C VAL A 475 15.33 19.39 -15.92
N ASP A 476 15.59 18.90 -17.13
CA ASP A 476 16.93 18.88 -17.74
C ASP A 476 17.48 20.31 -17.90
N GLU A 477 16.66 21.26 -18.35
CA GLU A 477 17.05 22.66 -18.51
C GLU A 477 17.27 23.35 -17.15
N CYS A 478 16.46 23.07 -16.13
CA CYS A 478 16.71 23.56 -14.76
C CYS A 478 18.07 23.07 -14.24
N LEU A 479 18.34 21.77 -14.41
CA LEU A 479 19.57 21.14 -13.97
C LEU A 479 20.79 21.69 -14.72
N ALA A 480 20.66 21.94 -16.03
CA ALA A 480 21.68 22.61 -16.82
C ALA A 480 22.03 24.00 -16.25
N ASN A 481 21.05 24.72 -15.71
CA ASN A 481 21.21 26.03 -15.07
C ASN A 481 21.45 25.98 -13.55
N GLY A 482 21.77 24.80 -13.00
CA GLY A 482 22.21 24.64 -11.61
C GLY A 482 21.10 24.56 -10.56
N VAL A 483 19.86 24.29 -10.97
CA VAL A 483 18.73 24.03 -10.07
C VAL A 483 18.20 22.61 -10.30
N LEU A 484 18.25 21.79 -9.27
CA LEU A 484 17.72 20.43 -9.30
C LEU A 484 16.27 20.42 -8.83
N VAL A 485 15.37 20.06 -9.74
CA VAL A 485 13.93 19.81 -9.52
C VAL A 485 13.59 18.43 -10.10
N THR A 486 12.36 17.97 -9.93
CA THR A 486 11.91 16.70 -10.52
C THR A 486 10.50 16.86 -11.09
N ARG A 487 9.90 15.77 -11.57
CA ARG A 487 8.53 15.73 -12.07
C ARG A 487 7.68 14.72 -11.31
N LEU A 488 6.39 14.98 -11.23
CA LEU A 488 5.40 13.97 -10.86
C LEU A 488 5.10 13.13 -12.10
N LYS A 489 5.34 11.82 -12.02
CA LYS A 489 4.94 10.88 -13.07
C LYS A 489 3.47 10.52 -12.91
N SER A 490 2.79 10.27 -14.03
CA SER A 490 1.42 9.76 -13.97
C SER A 490 1.39 8.45 -13.20
N MET A 491 0.38 8.29 -12.35
CA MET A 491 0.19 7.05 -11.59
C MET A 491 -0.03 5.88 -12.55
N PRO A 492 0.66 4.74 -12.37
CA PRO A 492 0.44 3.60 -13.24
C PRO A 492 -1.01 3.12 -13.09
N PRO A 493 -1.65 2.65 -14.18
CA PRO A 493 -2.95 2.03 -14.09
C PRO A 493 -2.90 0.84 -13.13
N ALA A 494 -4.04 0.54 -12.48
CA ALA A 494 -4.13 -0.65 -11.64
C ALA A 494 -3.81 -1.91 -12.46
N LEU A 495 -3.09 -2.85 -11.85
CA LEU A 495 -2.69 -4.10 -12.51
C LEU A 495 -3.94 -4.85 -12.99
N GLY A 496 -4.01 -5.16 -14.29
CA GLY A 496 -5.17 -5.82 -14.92
C GLY A 496 -6.34 -4.91 -15.28
N ALA A 497 -6.23 -3.59 -15.10
CA ALA A 497 -7.25 -2.65 -15.55
C ALA A 497 -7.27 -2.56 -17.09
N ALA A 498 -8.44 -2.75 -17.70
CA ALA A 498 -8.57 -2.54 -19.13
C ALA A 498 -8.46 -1.04 -19.45
N PRO A 499 -8.11 -0.64 -20.69
CA PRO A 499 -8.05 0.78 -21.08
C PRO A 499 -9.35 1.56 -20.83
N ARG A 500 -10.50 0.88 -20.87
CA ARG A 500 -11.83 1.41 -20.54
C ARG A 500 -12.07 1.64 -19.05
N ASP A 501 -11.27 1.01 -18.18
CA ASP A 501 -11.32 1.18 -16.73
C ASP A 501 -10.38 2.31 -16.26
N ARG A 502 -9.77 3.06 -17.19
CA ARG A 502 -8.99 4.25 -16.89
C ARG A 502 -9.92 5.34 -16.34
N GLY A 503 -10.00 5.40 -15.02
CA GLY A 503 -10.63 6.50 -14.29
C GLY A 503 -9.77 7.76 -14.29
N TRP A 504 -10.08 8.68 -13.37
CA TRP A 504 -9.31 9.89 -13.12
C TRP A 504 -7.81 9.57 -12.91
N GLN A 505 -6.95 10.36 -13.55
CA GLN A 505 -5.49 10.28 -13.41
C GLN A 505 -4.93 11.65 -13.00
N PRO A 506 -3.91 11.67 -12.14
CA PRO A 506 -3.25 12.91 -11.80
C PRO A 506 -2.54 13.48 -13.02
N GLN A 507 -2.53 14.80 -13.13
CA GLN A 507 -1.87 15.50 -14.21
C GLN A 507 -0.34 15.45 -14.02
N PRO A 508 0.44 15.28 -15.09
CA PRO A 508 1.88 15.49 -15.03
C PRO A 508 2.20 16.90 -14.51
N ALA A 509 3.15 16.99 -13.59
CA ALA A 509 3.54 18.26 -12.98
C ALA A 509 5.06 18.37 -12.82
N LEU A 510 5.60 19.59 -12.93
CA LEU A 510 6.95 19.88 -12.43
C LEU A 510 6.86 20.02 -10.91
N LYS A 511 7.68 19.26 -10.19
CA LYS A 511 7.70 19.22 -8.73
C LYS A 511 8.87 20.02 -8.18
N VAL A 512 8.55 21.04 -7.38
CA VAL A 512 9.50 21.94 -6.73
C VAL A 512 9.28 21.87 -5.21
N CYS A 513 10.25 21.34 -4.48
CA CYS A 513 10.21 21.19 -3.03
C CYS A 513 10.96 22.34 -2.35
N VAL A 514 10.24 23.14 -1.56
CA VAL A 514 10.78 24.34 -0.88
C VAL A 514 11.43 23.96 0.45
N THR A 515 12.51 24.66 0.83
CA THR A 515 13.25 24.42 2.06
C THR A 515 13.60 25.72 2.79
N THR A 516 13.76 25.66 4.12
CA THR A 516 14.29 26.75 4.95
C THR A 516 15.82 26.86 4.86
N GLY A 517 16.50 25.85 4.34
CA GLY A 517 17.95 25.85 4.20
C GLY A 517 18.50 26.72 3.06
N LEU A 518 17.64 27.48 2.37
CA LEU A 518 18.02 28.48 1.38
C LEU A 518 17.60 29.87 1.86
N SER A 519 18.44 30.86 1.60
CA SER A 519 18.08 32.26 1.83
C SER A 519 16.99 32.72 0.85
N LYS A 520 16.22 33.74 1.24
CA LYS A 520 15.19 34.35 0.38
C LYS A 520 15.73 34.69 -1.02
N LYS A 521 16.93 35.28 -1.11
CA LYS A 521 17.59 35.64 -2.37
C LYS A 521 17.90 34.41 -3.25
N GLU A 522 18.31 33.31 -2.64
CA GLU A 522 18.58 32.07 -3.38
C GLU A 522 17.30 31.43 -3.89
N ILE A 523 16.23 31.49 -3.11
CA ILE A 523 14.90 31.00 -3.48
C ILE A 523 14.34 31.81 -4.65
N GLU A 524 14.43 33.15 -4.59
CA GLU A 524 14.03 34.02 -5.69
C GLU A 524 14.82 33.70 -6.97
N LYS A 525 16.15 33.56 -6.85
CA LYS A 525 17.02 33.20 -7.97
C LYS A 525 16.63 31.85 -8.56
N ALA A 526 16.38 30.84 -7.72
CA ALA A 526 15.97 29.51 -8.19
C ALA A 526 14.61 29.55 -8.90
N GLY A 527 13.63 30.29 -8.36
CA GLY A 527 12.34 30.50 -9.02
C GLY A 527 12.45 31.17 -10.39
N VAL A 528 13.33 32.16 -10.53
CA VAL A 528 13.63 32.79 -11.84
C VAL A 528 14.24 31.79 -12.82
N VAL A 529 15.19 30.97 -12.38
CA VAL A 529 15.81 29.93 -13.22
C VAL A 529 14.75 28.92 -13.70
N ILE A 530 13.88 28.45 -12.81
CA ILE A 530 12.81 27.51 -13.16
C ILE A 530 11.85 28.15 -14.18
N ARG A 531 11.40 29.39 -13.95
CA ARG A 531 10.52 30.10 -14.88
C ARG A 531 11.16 30.28 -16.26
N HIS A 532 12.44 30.64 -16.32
CA HIS A 532 13.16 30.79 -17.58
C HIS A 532 13.34 29.45 -18.31
N ALA A 533 13.62 28.36 -17.58
CA ALA A 533 13.71 27.02 -18.14
C ALA A 533 12.38 26.59 -18.79
N ILE A 534 11.26 26.79 -18.07
CA ILE A 534 9.91 26.53 -18.60
C ILE A 534 9.67 27.34 -19.87
N THR A 535 9.92 28.65 -19.83
CA THR A 535 9.70 29.53 -20.99
C THR A 535 10.53 29.10 -22.20
N LYS A 536 11.80 28.74 -21.99
CA LYS A 536 12.72 28.30 -23.04
C LYS A 536 12.25 26.99 -23.70
N VAL A 537 11.83 26.01 -22.92
CA VAL A 537 11.34 24.72 -23.44
C VAL A 537 10.02 24.91 -24.18
N MET A 538 9.07 25.64 -23.58
CA MET A 538 7.74 25.87 -24.16
C MET A 538 7.78 26.67 -25.46
N THR A 539 8.74 27.60 -25.61
CA THR A 539 8.91 28.39 -26.84
C THR A 539 9.53 27.58 -27.99
N ARG A 540 10.37 26.58 -27.68
CA ARG A 540 11.01 25.72 -28.69
C ARG A 540 10.05 24.72 -29.32
N ARG A 541 9.10 24.22 -28.53
CA ARG A 541 8.11 23.23 -28.96
C ARG A 541 6.97 23.98 -29.66
N LYS A 542 6.98 24.03 -31.00
CA LYS A 542 5.94 24.72 -31.79
C LYS A 542 4.60 24.04 -31.64
#